data_AF-A0A9D3Y9B5-F1
#
_entry.id   AF-A0A9D3Y9B5-F1
#
_cell.length_a   1.000
_cell.length_b   1.000
_cell.length_c   1.000
_cell.angle_alpha   90.00
_cell.angle_beta   90.00
_cell.angle_gamma   90.00
#
_symmetry.space_group_name_H-M   'P 1'
#
loop_
_entity.id
_entity.type
_entity.pdbx_description
1 polymer ?
#
loop_
_entity_poly.entity_id
_entity_poly.type
_entity_poly.pdbx_seq_one_letter_code
_entity_poly.pdbx_strand_id
1 'polypeptide(L)' 'MQHHKYHQTLVSIAGQYVMVVGQLLRTGSVPVIRPFKIQNLGHNADMATMWPLEVIDGMNQNVL' A
#
# COMPACT_ATOMS: atom_id res chain seq x y z
N MET A 1 -12.49 -28.35 9.66
CA MET A 1 -11.53 -27.46 8.96
C MET A 1 -11.82 -26.03 9.37
N GLN A 2 -11.05 -25.50 10.31
CA GLN A 2 -11.30 -24.18 10.90
C GLN A 2 -10.62 -23.09 10.05
N HIS A 3 -11.42 -22.26 9.39
CA HIS A 3 -10.96 -21.04 8.74
C HIS A 3 -10.44 -20.08 9.80
N HIS A 4 -9.11 -19.95 9.89
CA HIS A 4 -8.47 -18.89 10.67
C HIS A 4 -8.75 -17.55 9.98
N LYS A 5 -9.89 -16.93 10.31
CA LYS A 5 -10.14 -15.53 10.03
C LYS A 5 -9.21 -14.71 10.92
N TYR A 6 -8.07 -14.29 10.36
CA TYR A 6 -7.26 -13.24 10.95
C TYR A 6 -8.07 -11.94 10.91
N HIS A 7 -8.87 -11.70 11.95
CA HIS A 7 -9.28 -10.34 12.32
C HIS A 7 -8.03 -9.66 12.91
N GLN A 8 -7.08 -9.34 12.05
CA GLN A 8 -6.02 -8.42 12.41
C GLN A 8 -6.66 -7.04 12.41
N THR A 9 -7.12 -6.60 13.58
CA THR A 9 -7.53 -5.21 13.80
C THR A 9 -6.30 -4.36 13.51
N LEU A 10 -6.24 -3.81 12.30
CA LEU A 10 -5.17 -2.91 11.86
C LEU A 10 -5.31 -1.61 12.66
N VAL A 11 -4.67 -1.57 13.84
CA VAL A 11 -4.38 -0.32 14.51
C VAL A 11 -3.28 0.34 13.69
N SER A 12 -3.67 1.12 12.69
CA SER A 12 -2.75 2.02 11.99
C SER A 12 -2.32 3.08 13.00
N ILE A 13 -1.05 3.07 13.39
CA ILE A 13 -0.49 4.11 14.24
C ILE A 13 -0.09 5.26 13.32
N ALA A 14 -0.55 6.46 13.64
CA ALA A 14 -0.19 7.66 12.89
C ALA A 14 1.36 7.76 12.77
N GLY A 15 1.85 8.06 11.57
CA GLY A 15 3.28 8.17 11.28
C GLY A 15 3.95 6.91 10.74
N GLN A 16 3.22 5.79 10.57
CA GLN A 16 3.77 4.60 9.93
C GLN A 16 3.83 4.72 8.40
N TYR A 17 4.96 4.30 7.82
CA TYR A 17 5.09 4.10 6.38
C TYR A 17 4.55 2.72 5.99
N VAL A 18 3.49 2.68 5.19
CA VAL A 18 2.79 1.45 4.84
C VAL A 18 2.59 1.33 3.32
N MET A 19 2.64 0.09 2.83
CA MET A 19 2.18 -0.26 1.49
C MET A 19 0.76 -0.82 1.58
N VAL A 20 -0.11 -0.35 0.70
CA VAL A 20 -1.50 -0.82 0.61
C VAL A 20 -1.74 -1.40 -0.78
N VAL A 21 -2.22 -2.64 -0.83
CA VAL A 21 -2.77 -3.25 -2.04
C VAL A 21 -4.28 -3.28 -1.89
N GLY A 22 -5.02 -2.73 -2.84
CA GLY A 22 -6.46 -2.56 -2.73
C GLY A 22 -7.14 -2.21 -4.04
N GLN A 23 -8.47 -2.10 -3.99
CA GLN A 23 -9.30 -1.65 -5.09
C GLN A 23 -9.53 -0.14 -5.01
N LEU A 24 -9.26 0.56 -6.10
CA LEU A 24 -9.61 1.97 -6.26
C LEU A 24 -11.14 2.12 -6.31
N LEU A 25 -11.72 2.89 -5.39
CA LEU A 25 -13.15 3.18 -5.34
C LEU A 25 -13.49 4.54 -5.95
N ARG A 26 -12.60 5.53 -5.77
CA ARG A 26 -12.82 6.90 -6.24
C ARG A 26 -11.50 7.59 -6.55
N THR A 27 -11.45 8.29 -7.68
CA THR A 27 -10.36 9.19 -8.08
C THR A 27 -10.70 10.65 -7.75
N GLY A 28 -9.69 11.52 -7.77
CA GLY A 28 -9.83 12.95 -7.50
C GLY A 28 -8.67 13.49 -6.68
N SER A 29 -8.84 14.68 -6.08
CA SER A 29 -7.85 15.28 -5.18
C SER A 29 -7.61 14.44 -3.91
N VAL A 30 -8.60 13.66 -3.50
CA VAL A 30 -8.51 12.69 -2.40
C VAL A 30 -8.96 11.32 -2.89
N PRO A 31 -8.04 10.47 -3.36
CA PRO A 31 -8.36 9.12 -3.81
C PRO A 31 -8.81 8.25 -2.63
N VAL A 32 -9.73 7.31 -2.91
CA VAL A 32 -10.23 6.35 -1.91
C VAL A 32 -9.97 4.94 -2.38
N ILE A 33 -9.33 4.14 -1.53
CA ILE A 33 -8.93 2.75 -1.81
C ILE A 33 -9.55 1.83 -0.74
N ARG A 34 -10.15 0.71 -1.17
CA ARG A 34 -10.55 -0.39 -0.29
C ARG A 34 -9.37 -1.36 -0.15
N PRO A 35 -8.75 -1.51 1.03
CA PRO A 35 -7.58 -2.35 1.20
C PRO A 35 -7.93 -3.84 1.16
N PHE A 36 -7.09 -4.63 0.49
CA PHE A 36 -7.02 -6.09 0.60
C PHE A 36 -5.86 -6.53 1.48
N LYS A 37 -4.73 -5.82 1.39
CA LYS A 37 -3.52 -6.05 2.19
C LYS A 37 -2.93 -4.70 2.60
N ILE A 38 -2.51 -4.61 3.85
CA ILE A 38 -1.72 -3.50 4.39
C ILE A 38 -0.45 -4.10 4.98
N GLN A 39 0.70 -3.53 4.64
CA GLN A 39 2.00 -3.98 5.13
C GLN A 39 2.79 -2.80 5.67
N ASN A 40 3.28 -2.92 6.91
CA ASN A 40 4.16 -1.92 7.50
C ASN A 40 5.59 -2.09 6.95
N LEU A 41 6.10 -1.02 6.35
CA LEU A 41 7.45 -0.95 5.77
C LEU A 41 8.36 0.00 6.55
N GLY A 42 7.89 0.60 7.65
CA GLY A 42 8.65 1.60 8.41
C GLY A 42 9.94 1.09 9.07
N HIS A 43 10.17 -0.22 9.09
CA HIS A 43 11.44 -0.81 9.55
C HIS A 43 12.56 -0.67 8.51
N ASN A 44 12.24 -0.36 7.25
CA ASN A 44 13.20 -0.18 6.18
C ASN A 44 13.08 1.25 5.63
N ALA A 45 14.03 2.11 6.01
CA ALA A 45 14.05 3.52 5.65
C ALA A 45 14.17 3.76 4.14
N ASP A 46 14.83 2.85 3.41
CA ASP A 46 15.05 2.98 1.96
C ASP A 46 13.75 2.81 1.17
N MET A 47 12.74 2.12 1.73
CA MET A 47 11.46 1.91 1.05
C MET A 47 10.71 3.21 0.78
N ALA A 48 10.89 4.23 1.62
CA ALA A 48 10.27 5.54 1.42
C ALA A 48 10.95 6.34 0.31
N THR A 49 12.27 6.20 0.15
CA THR A 49 13.05 6.92 -0.86
C THR A 49 12.99 6.24 -2.22
N MET A 50 12.88 4.91 -2.27
CA MET A 50 12.82 4.14 -3.52
C MET A 50 11.43 4.17 -4.18
N TRP A 51 10.34 4.25 -3.40
CA TRP A 51 8.98 4.17 -3.95
C TRP A 51 8.68 5.14 -5.11
N PRO A 52 9.03 6.43 -5.05
CA PRO A 52 8.83 7.33 -6.19
C PRO A 52 9.59 6.89 -7.45
N LEU A 53 10.79 6.32 -7.30
CA LEU A 53 11.59 5.82 -8.42
C LEU A 53 10.95 4.57 -9.03
N GLU A 54 10.47 3.65 -8.20
CA GLU A 54 9.75 2.44 -8.62
C GLU A 54 8.47 2.78 -9.39
N VAL A 55 7.73 3.81 -8.97
CA VAL A 55 6.53 4.29 -9.67
C VAL A 55 6.90 4.83 -11.06
N ILE A 56 7.96 5.64 -11.18
CA ILE A 56 8.41 6.19 -12.46
C ILE A 56 8.85 5.06 -13.41
N ASP A 57 9.66 4.13 -12.90
CA ASP A 57 10.12 2.97 -13.70
C ASP A 57 8.94 2.13 -14.19
N GLY A 58 7.98 1.81 -13.31
CA GLY A 58 6.77 1.06 -13.68
C GLY A 58 5.87 1.78 -14.68
N MET A 59 5.80 3.12 -14.64
CA MET A 59 5.08 3.90 -15.67
C MET A 59 5.77 3.82 -17.03
N ASN A 60 7.11 3.85 -17.06
CA ASN A 60 7.89 3.77 -18.30
C ASN A 60 7.82 2.37 -18.94
N GLN A 61 7.74 1.31 -18.13
CA GLN A 61 7.63 -0.07 -18.61
C GLN A 61 6.27 -0.40 -19.24
N ASN A 62 5.22 0.38 -18.97
CA ASN A 62 3.88 0.19 -19.52
C ASN A 62 3.63 0.93 -20.85
N VAL A 63 4.68 1.41 -21.54
CA VAL A 63 4.61 2.14 -22.83
C VAL A 63 4.94 1.23 -24.03
N LEU A 64 4.59 -0.06 -23.98
CA LEU A 64 4.74 -1.01 -25.10
C LEU A 64 3.40 -1.64 -25.48
#